data_AF-A0A3M7CTC0-F1
#
_entry.id   AF-A0A3M7CTC0-F1
#
_cell.length_a   1.000
_cell.length_b   1.000
_cell.length_c   1.000
_cell.angle_alpha   90.00
_cell.angle_beta   90.00
_cell.angle_gamma   90.00
#
_symmetry.space_group_name_H-M   'P 1'
#
loop_
_entity.id
_entity.type
_entity.pdbx_description
1 polymer ?
#
loop_
_entity_poly.entity_id
_entity_poly.type
_entity_poly.pdbx_seq_one_letter_code
_entity_poly.pdbx_strand_id
1 'polypeptide(L)'
;MDVDQLVNKPRRHPYQCLASITKAEQAGEDGNVYLLAACGAKLLSVNPRQGRIVSAWPTDEAANVTSEGDPNDGERPAKKLKRGATPPSSGSIIELTVSADQQHAVAVTDDKVIRVFNVDVDGTLQELSQRTMPKRPCAIQVLPDNATIICGDKFGDVYSLPLIPTEPQDTADSSAGAQDEQQQQQPPIEAKPTFKPTASNATVHTKRNRLALEAQQNQKNFSARKEPLKFEHKLLLGHVSMLTDVVFATHKVEGKERGFILTADRDEHVRISRGPPQSHVIEGFCLGHKDYVSKLCIIPGTDMLVSGGGDEELFIWRWPECKLLRKYDLYGALYRAVNRGAQNNGQSAVESAEAAKETVWRGTAQVDLHQVNVSGLWTVPFTKESGSKENVLLVACERVPALFAIPVNRLQLKQKTEMTIYSFENPPLAVTTVGNHVLVSTDARTTEHVPILRAYQLRHHEGEIKGAVDFALDEEMTKQIQCLEAPSAQAGSNADDKGLDDLLYGVRNLRKRTGPDAPVAPSRDGEVEDQVMENGGTEGEPKDEGEA
;
A
#
# COMPACT_ATOMS: atom_id res chain seq x y z
N MET A 1 27.73 -7.41 -30.33
CA MET A 1 26.43 -7.58 -29.64
C MET A 1 25.41 -6.81 -30.44
N ASP A 2 24.27 -7.44 -30.71
CA ASP A 2 23.22 -6.82 -31.50
C ASP A 2 22.47 -5.77 -30.65
N VAL A 3 22.05 -4.66 -31.26
CA VAL A 3 21.36 -3.59 -30.52
C VAL A 3 20.00 -4.09 -30.02
N ASP A 4 19.34 -4.95 -30.81
CA ASP A 4 18.06 -5.56 -30.45
C ASP A 4 18.17 -6.52 -29.25
N GLN A 5 19.37 -7.10 -28.98
CA GLN A 5 19.62 -7.88 -27.76
C GLN A 5 19.85 -7.02 -26.51
N LEU A 6 20.20 -5.74 -26.66
CA LEU A 6 20.20 -4.80 -25.52
C LEU A 6 18.78 -4.29 -25.20
N VAL A 7 17.90 -4.22 -26.19
CA VAL A 7 16.54 -3.65 -26.06
C VAL A 7 15.54 -4.67 -25.51
N ASN A 8 15.65 -5.95 -25.89
CA ASN A 8 14.72 -7.01 -25.48
C ASN A 8 15.29 -7.94 -24.38
N LYS A 9 15.71 -7.37 -23.24
CA LYS A 9 15.98 -8.20 -22.05
C LYS A 9 14.68 -8.80 -21.50
N PRO A 10 14.65 -10.09 -21.12
CA PRO A 10 13.47 -10.71 -20.53
C PRO A 10 13.17 -10.07 -19.17
N ARG A 11 12.08 -9.31 -19.12
CA ARG A 11 11.57 -8.67 -17.91
C ARG A 11 10.92 -9.71 -17.00
N ARG A 12 11.12 -9.60 -15.70
CA ARG A 12 10.45 -10.44 -14.70
C ARG A 12 9.61 -9.57 -13.75
N HIS A 13 8.36 -9.95 -13.48
CA HIS A 13 7.47 -9.20 -12.59
C HIS A 13 7.76 -9.55 -11.12
N PRO A 14 8.17 -8.61 -10.25
CA PRO A 14 8.43 -8.89 -8.84
C PRO A 14 7.17 -9.38 -8.10
N TYR A 15 7.34 -10.11 -7.00
CA TYR A 15 6.20 -10.51 -6.18
C TYR A 15 5.81 -9.36 -5.23
N GLN A 16 4.72 -8.64 -5.53
CA GLN A 16 4.36 -7.41 -4.84
C GLN A 16 3.65 -7.62 -3.49
N CYS A 17 2.98 -8.77 -3.30
CA CYS A 17 2.41 -9.16 -2.02
C CYS A 17 2.79 -10.62 -1.71
N LEU A 18 3.12 -10.88 -0.45
CA LEU A 18 3.44 -12.22 0.05
C LEU A 18 2.65 -12.48 1.34
N ALA A 19 2.15 -13.70 1.50
CA ALA A 19 1.62 -14.21 2.76
C ALA A 19 1.97 -15.69 2.91
N SER A 20 1.73 -16.27 4.08
CA SER A 20 1.93 -17.70 4.32
C SER A 20 0.77 -18.28 5.12
N ILE A 21 0.43 -19.54 4.83
CA ILE A 21 -0.61 -20.30 5.51
C ILE A 21 0.00 -21.59 6.06
N THR A 22 -0.19 -21.87 7.34
CA THR A 22 0.24 -23.13 7.96
C THR A 22 -0.96 -24.07 8.11
N LYS A 23 -0.91 -25.22 7.44
CA LYS A 23 -1.88 -26.32 7.58
C LYS A 23 -1.31 -27.37 8.51
N ALA A 24 -2.00 -27.66 9.63
CA ALA A 24 -1.65 -28.78 10.49
C ALA A 24 -1.84 -30.10 9.71
N GLU A 25 -0.81 -30.95 9.67
CA GLU A 25 -0.97 -32.31 9.17
C GLU A 25 -1.76 -33.15 10.19
N GLN A 26 -2.55 -34.12 9.70
CA GLN A 26 -3.17 -35.10 10.59
C GLN A 26 -2.08 -36.05 11.10
N ALA A 27 -1.87 -36.02 12.41
CA ALA A 27 -0.91 -36.86 13.17
C ALA A 27 0.58 -36.50 13.11
N GLY A 28 0.95 -35.38 13.75
CA GLY A 28 2.18 -35.33 14.58
C GLY A 28 3.47 -34.83 13.94
N GLU A 29 3.49 -34.45 12.65
CA GLU A 29 4.59 -33.69 12.04
C GLU A 29 4.36 -32.16 12.11
N ASP A 30 5.44 -31.39 11.92
CA ASP A 30 5.37 -29.94 11.70
C ASP A 30 4.51 -29.65 10.46
N GLY A 31 3.44 -28.87 10.64
CA GLY A 31 2.42 -28.64 9.61
C GLY A 31 2.98 -28.02 8.31
N ASN A 32 2.42 -28.45 7.17
CA ASN A 32 2.80 -27.90 5.86
C ASN A 32 2.52 -26.40 5.78
N VAL A 33 3.55 -25.63 5.43
CA VAL A 33 3.43 -24.19 5.20
C VAL A 33 3.35 -23.94 3.69
N TYR A 34 2.31 -23.24 3.29
CA TYR A 34 2.09 -22.79 1.92
C TYR A 34 2.43 -21.32 1.80
N LEU A 35 3.20 -20.97 0.78
CA LEU A 35 3.53 -19.60 0.42
C LEU A 35 2.49 -19.09 -0.58
N LEU A 36 1.85 -17.98 -0.26
CA LEU A 36 0.97 -17.25 -1.17
C LEU A 36 1.73 -16.06 -1.75
N ALA A 37 1.86 -16.00 -3.07
CA ALA A 37 2.68 -15.02 -3.76
C ALA A 37 1.88 -14.35 -4.90
N ALA A 38 1.65 -13.05 -4.77
CA ALA A 38 0.97 -12.24 -5.78
C ALA A 38 1.98 -11.72 -6.81
N CYS A 39 1.66 -11.90 -8.09
CA CYS A 39 2.47 -11.49 -9.25
C CYS A 39 1.56 -10.82 -10.28
N GLY A 40 1.53 -9.49 -10.25
CA GLY A 40 0.53 -8.71 -10.98
C GLY A 40 -0.88 -9.13 -10.58
N ALA A 41 -1.69 -9.58 -11.54
CA ALA A 41 -3.04 -10.08 -11.27
C ALA A 41 -3.13 -11.55 -10.81
N LYS A 42 -2.03 -12.32 -10.86
CA LYS A 42 -2.05 -13.74 -10.45
C LYS A 42 -1.72 -13.90 -8.96
N LEU A 43 -2.45 -14.77 -8.28
CA LEU A 43 -2.12 -15.30 -6.95
C LEU A 43 -1.64 -16.75 -7.09
N LEU A 44 -0.42 -17.03 -6.66
CA LEU A 44 0.17 -18.38 -6.69
C LEU A 44 0.20 -18.95 -5.28
N SER A 45 -0.21 -20.20 -5.13
CA SER A 45 0.05 -21.01 -3.92
C SER A 45 1.18 -21.98 -4.20
N VAL A 46 2.20 -21.98 -3.36
CA VAL A 46 3.42 -22.79 -3.48
C VAL A 46 3.58 -23.62 -2.22
N ASN A 47 3.97 -24.89 -2.38
CA ASN A 47 4.50 -25.71 -1.29
C ASN A 47 6.04 -25.66 -1.37
N PRO A 48 6.74 -24.92 -0.49
CA PRO A 48 8.20 -24.80 -0.56
C PRO A 48 8.90 -26.12 -0.27
N ARG A 49 8.40 -26.92 0.69
CA ARG A 49 8.94 -28.25 1.05
C ARG A 49 8.97 -29.22 -0.14
N GLN A 50 8.06 -29.05 -1.11
CA GLN A 50 7.99 -29.81 -2.37
C GLN A 50 8.56 -29.06 -3.59
N GLY A 51 8.97 -27.80 -3.43
CA GLY A 51 9.51 -26.93 -4.47
C GLY A 51 8.59 -26.73 -5.69
N ARG A 52 7.26 -26.71 -5.49
CA ARG A 52 6.29 -26.60 -6.60
C ARG A 52 5.13 -25.66 -6.31
N ILE A 53 4.63 -25.04 -7.38
CA ILE A 53 3.33 -24.38 -7.40
C ILE A 53 2.25 -25.46 -7.28
N VAL A 54 1.33 -25.27 -6.34
CA VAL A 54 0.18 -26.15 -6.09
C VAL A 54 -1.02 -25.70 -6.92
N SER A 55 -1.32 -24.41 -6.87
CA SER A 55 -2.43 -23.80 -7.60
C SER A 55 -2.12 -22.35 -7.97
N ALA A 56 -2.78 -21.86 -9.01
CA ALA A 56 -2.69 -20.49 -9.48
C ALA A 56 -4.11 -19.96 -9.71
N TRP A 57 -4.37 -18.74 -9.27
CA TRP A 57 -5.60 -18.00 -9.56
C TRP A 57 -5.26 -16.71 -10.33
N PRO A 58 -6.04 -16.33 -11.37
CA PRO A 58 -7.02 -17.16 -12.06
C PRO A 58 -6.36 -18.39 -12.70
N THR A 59 -7.08 -19.50 -12.76
CA THR A 59 -6.65 -20.69 -13.52
C THR A 59 -6.50 -20.32 -14.99
N ASP A 60 -5.46 -20.79 -15.68
CA ASP A 60 -5.22 -20.42 -17.09
C ASP A 60 -6.35 -20.84 -18.06
N GLU A 61 -7.19 -21.80 -17.67
CA GLU A 61 -8.43 -22.17 -18.40
C GLU A 61 -9.54 -21.11 -18.31
N ALA A 62 -9.61 -20.34 -17.21
CA ALA A 62 -10.66 -19.35 -16.98
C ALA A 62 -10.60 -18.15 -17.95
N ALA A 63 -9.48 -17.99 -18.68
CA ALA A 63 -9.32 -17.01 -19.74
C ALA A 63 -10.06 -17.39 -21.06
N ASN A 64 -10.51 -18.64 -21.20
CA ASN A 64 -11.04 -19.20 -22.46
C ASN A 64 -12.55 -19.52 -22.47
N VAL A 65 -13.32 -19.17 -21.44
CA VAL A 65 -14.77 -19.37 -21.43
C VAL A 65 -15.48 -18.28 -22.23
N THR A 66 -15.35 -18.33 -23.56
CA THR A 66 -16.22 -17.56 -24.48
C THR A 66 -17.54 -18.28 -24.67
N SER A 67 -18.63 -17.52 -24.62
CA SER A 67 -20.02 -17.96 -24.84
C SER A 67 -20.20 -18.89 -26.05
N GLU A 68 -20.69 -20.10 -25.82
CA GLU A 68 -21.32 -20.89 -26.90
C GLU A 68 -22.68 -20.25 -27.25
N GLY A 69 -22.77 -19.71 -28.45
CA GLY A 69 -24.00 -19.22 -29.07
C GLY A 69 -24.49 -20.20 -30.13
N ASP A 70 -25.77 -20.53 -30.06
CA ASP A 70 -26.50 -21.49 -30.89
C ASP A 70 -26.22 -21.35 -32.41
N PRO A 71 -25.77 -22.41 -33.12
CA PRO A 71 -25.33 -22.32 -34.51
C PRO A 71 -26.49 -22.37 -35.52
N ASN A 72 -27.40 -21.38 -35.50
CA ASN A 72 -28.45 -21.29 -36.51
C ASN A 72 -29.02 -19.87 -36.77
N ASP A 73 -28.29 -19.02 -37.51
CA ASP A 73 -28.94 -18.08 -38.44
C ASP A 73 -28.03 -17.69 -39.63
N GLY A 74 -28.64 -17.28 -40.74
CA GLY A 74 -28.05 -17.30 -42.09
C GLY A 74 -27.20 -16.10 -42.54
N GLU A 75 -26.59 -16.27 -43.71
CA GLU A 75 -25.60 -15.37 -44.33
C GLU A 75 -26.11 -13.93 -44.61
N ARG A 76 -25.34 -12.92 -44.19
CA ARG A 76 -25.27 -11.60 -44.86
C ARG A 76 -23.83 -11.02 -44.86
N PRO A 77 -23.45 -10.20 -45.88
CA PRO A 77 -22.04 -10.07 -46.28
C PRO A 77 -21.22 -9.01 -45.53
N ALA A 78 -19.90 -9.18 -45.61
CA ALA A 78 -18.90 -8.57 -44.73
C ALA A 78 -18.78 -7.03 -44.79
N LYS A 79 -18.68 -6.42 -43.59
CA LYS A 79 -17.95 -5.17 -43.35
C LYS A 79 -16.90 -5.41 -42.27
N LYS A 80 -15.69 -4.90 -42.50
CA LYS A 80 -14.46 -5.08 -41.71
C LYS A 80 -14.71 -5.16 -40.20
N LEU A 81 -14.59 -6.36 -39.64
CA LEU A 81 -14.64 -6.62 -38.20
C LEU A 81 -13.44 -5.93 -37.53
N LYS A 82 -13.67 -5.14 -36.47
CA LYS A 82 -12.59 -4.77 -35.55
C LYS A 82 -12.10 -6.07 -34.90
N ARG A 83 -10.77 -6.23 -34.74
CA ARG A 83 -10.20 -7.34 -33.95
C ARG A 83 -10.86 -7.33 -32.57
N GLY A 84 -11.27 -8.51 -32.10
CA GLY A 84 -12.09 -8.67 -30.92
C GLY A 84 -11.49 -8.02 -29.68
N ALA A 85 -12.36 -7.63 -28.74
CA ALA A 85 -11.92 -7.10 -27.46
C ALA A 85 -11.08 -8.14 -26.72
N THR A 86 -9.96 -7.70 -26.16
CA THR A 86 -9.19 -8.45 -25.16
C THR A 86 -10.14 -8.90 -24.04
N PRO A 87 -10.01 -10.13 -23.49
CA PRO A 87 -10.75 -10.49 -22.27
C PRO A 87 -10.47 -9.46 -21.16
N PRO A 88 -11.45 -9.20 -20.27
CA PRO A 88 -11.25 -8.25 -19.19
C PRO A 88 -10.12 -8.77 -18.27
N SER A 89 -8.99 -8.08 -18.29
CA SER A 89 -7.87 -8.38 -17.39
C SER A 89 -8.33 -8.13 -15.96
N SER A 90 -8.27 -9.16 -15.12
CA SER A 90 -8.34 -9.01 -13.66
C SER A 90 -7.31 -7.96 -13.20
N GLY A 91 -7.70 -7.07 -12.30
CA GLY A 91 -6.79 -6.05 -11.76
C GLY A 91 -5.57 -6.64 -11.06
N SER A 92 -4.49 -5.85 -10.93
CA SER A 92 -3.30 -6.29 -10.18
C SER A 92 -3.63 -6.42 -8.70
N ILE A 93 -3.14 -7.47 -8.04
CA ILE A 93 -3.29 -7.64 -6.59
C ILE A 93 -2.41 -6.61 -5.89
N ILE A 94 -2.97 -5.88 -4.94
CA ILE A 94 -2.33 -4.75 -4.25
C ILE A 94 -2.22 -4.95 -2.73
N GLU A 95 -3.05 -5.81 -2.15
CA GLU A 95 -3.01 -6.19 -0.74
C GLU A 95 -3.38 -7.67 -0.62
N LEU A 96 -2.77 -8.37 0.35
CA LEU A 96 -3.00 -9.78 0.64
C LEU A 96 -2.90 -10.02 2.14
N THR A 97 -3.91 -10.68 2.71
CA THR A 97 -3.96 -11.03 4.14
C THR A 97 -4.53 -12.44 4.34
N VAL A 98 -4.40 -12.98 5.54
CA VAL A 98 -4.73 -14.38 5.90
C VAL A 98 -5.50 -14.38 7.22
N SER A 99 -6.48 -15.28 7.36
CA SER A 99 -7.25 -15.46 8.60
C SER A 99 -6.41 -16.11 9.71
N ALA A 100 -6.71 -15.78 10.97
CA ALA A 100 -5.96 -16.28 12.12
C ALA A 100 -6.03 -17.83 12.25
N ASP A 101 -7.13 -18.44 11.82
CA ASP A 101 -7.34 -19.89 11.73
C ASP A 101 -6.57 -20.58 10.59
N GLN A 102 -5.83 -19.83 9.76
CA GLN A 102 -5.07 -20.33 8.62
C GLN A 102 -5.93 -21.02 7.53
N GLN A 103 -7.24 -20.74 7.45
CA GLN A 103 -8.13 -21.33 6.43
C GLN A 103 -8.32 -20.45 5.20
N HIS A 104 -8.35 -19.13 5.36
CA HIS A 104 -8.74 -18.21 4.31
C HIS A 104 -7.62 -17.22 3.96
N ALA A 105 -7.57 -16.85 2.68
CA ALA A 105 -6.80 -15.70 2.19
C ALA A 105 -7.76 -14.64 1.65
N VAL A 106 -7.44 -13.37 1.87
CA VAL A 106 -8.20 -12.24 1.31
C VAL A 106 -7.25 -11.37 0.51
N ALA A 107 -7.54 -11.18 -0.77
CA ALA A 107 -6.79 -10.32 -1.67
C ALA A 107 -7.62 -9.10 -2.08
N VAL A 108 -6.96 -7.98 -2.35
CA VAL A 108 -7.57 -6.82 -3.01
C VAL A 108 -6.88 -6.58 -4.34
N THR A 109 -7.66 -6.30 -5.38
CA THR A 109 -7.16 -5.89 -6.69
C THR A 109 -7.36 -4.39 -6.95
N ASP A 110 -6.53 -3.78 -7.81
CA ASP A 110 -6.54 -2.35 -8.11
C ASP A 110 -7.85 -1.84 -8.77
N ASP A 111 -8.60 -2.75 -9.39
CA ASP A 111 -10.00 -2.62 -9.85
C ASP A 111 -11.04 -2.51 -8.71
N LYS A 112 -10.57 -2.43 -7.45
CA LYS A 112 -11.34 -2.28 -6.19
C LYS A 112 -12.08 -3.54 -5.73
N VAL A 113 -11.78 -4.71 -6.28
CA VAL A 113 -12.44 -5.96 -5.86
C VAL A 113 -11.72 -6.57 -4.66
N ILE A 114 -12.49 -6.89 -3.61
CA ILE A 114 -12.06 -7.76 -2.51
C ILE A 114 -12.42 -9.19 -2.89
N ARG A 115 -11.45 -10.10 -2.85
CA ARG A 115 -11.62 -11.53 -3.14
C ARG A 115 -11.28 -12.36 -1.90
N VAL A 116 -12.12 -13.35 -1.60
CA VAL A 116 -11.91 -14.27 -0.48
C VAL A 116 -11.71 -15.67 -1.04
N PHE A 117 -10.64 -16.32 -0.60
CA PHE A 117 -10.24 -17.66 -1.00
C PHE A 117 -10.29 -18.59 0.21
N ASN A 118 -10.87 -19.77 0.04
CA ASN A 118 -10.47 -20.93 0.84
C ASN A 118 -9.10 -21.38 0.35
N VAL A 119 -8.24 -21.79 1.27
CA VAL A 119 -7.00 -22.50 0.94
C VAL A 119 -7.16 -23.90 1.51
N ASP A 120 -7.24 -24.91 0.66
CA ASP A 120 -7.47 -26.30 1.10
C ASP A 120 -6.23 -26.88 1.81
N VAL A 121 -6.37 -28.04 2.44
CA VAL A 121 -5.32 -28.75 3.19
C VAL A 121 -4.10 -29.04 2.33
N ASP A 122 -4.30 -29.29 1.03
CA ASP A 122 -3.23 -29.53 0.06
C ASP A 122 -2.55 -28.25 -0.48
N GLY A 123 -3.10 -27.07 -0.15
CA GLY A 123 -2.66 -25.75 -0.61
C GLY A 123 -3.46 -25.18 -1.79
N THR A 124 -4.49 -25.87 -2.28
CA THR A 124 -5.29 -25.43 -3.43
C THR A 124 -6.13 -24.19 -3.10
N LEU A 125 -6.05 -23.17 -3.94
CA LEU A 125 -6.85 -21.94 -3.85
C LEU A 125 -8.23 -22.14 -4.48
N GLN A 126 -9.29 -21.89 -3.72
CA GLN A 126 -10.66 -21.82 -4.20
C GLN A 126 -11.26 -20.45 -3.90
N GLU A 127 -11.60 -19.67 -4.94
CA GLU A 127 -12.31 -18.40 -4.74
C GLU A 127 -13.74 -18.67 -4.24
N LEU A 128 -14.08 -18.11 -3.08
CA LEU A 128 -15.39 -18.22 -2.44
C LEU A 128 -16.29 -17.03 -2.77
N SER A 129 -15.72 -15.82 -2.86
CA SER A 129 -16.48 -14.62 -3.17
C SER A 129 -15.61 -13.49 -3.73
N GLN A 130 -16.24 -12.63 -4.54
CA GLN A 130 -15.71 -11.34 -5.00
C GLN A 130 -16.69 -10.22 -4.69
N ARG A 131 -16.19 -9.06 -4.22
CA ARG A 131 -17.00 -7.88 -3.85
C ARG A 131 -16.33 -6.60 -4.32
N THR A 132 -16.98 -5.86 -5.21
CA THR A 132 -16.47 -4.57 -5.71
C THR A 132 -16.76 -3.45 -4.71
N MET A 133 -15.72 -2.81 -4.18
CA MET A 133 -15.85 -1.64 -3.31
C MET A 133 -16.03 -0.35 -4.12
N PRO A 134 -16.75 0.67 -3.60
CA PRO A 134 -17.03 1.90 -4.34
C PRO A 134 -15.75 2.72 -4.58
N LYS A 135 -14.84 2.66 -3.61
CA LYS A 135 -13.49 3.22 -3.62
C LYS A 135 -12.47 2.09 -3.52
N ARG A 136 -11.25 2.32 -4.02
CA ARG A 136 -10.14 1.35 -3.91
C ARG A 136 -9.79 1.16 -2.43
N PRO A 137 -9.82 -0.08 -1.90
CA PRO A 137 -9.25 -0.36 -0.58
C PRO A 137 -7.75 -0.06 -0.56
N CYS A 138 -7.26 0.37 0.59
CA CYS A 138 -5.86 0.69 0.85
C CYS A 138 -5.29 -0.09 2.05
N ALA A 139 -6.14 -0.73 2.84
CA ALA A 139 -5.77 -1.64 3.92
C ALA A 139 -6.88 -2.67 4.12
N ILE A 140 -6.49 -3.92 4.41
CA ILE A 140 -7.40 -5.06 4.56
C ILE A 140 -6.87 -5.99 5.66
N GLN A 141 -7.73 -6.40 6.60
CA GLN A 141 -7.40 -7.39 7.63
C GLN A 141 -8.58 -8.31 7.91
N VAL A 142 -8.31 -9.59 8.16
CA VAL A 142 -9.29 -10.50 8.79
C VAL A 142 -9.12 -10.40 10.30
N LEU A 143 -10.22 -10.24 11.04
CA LEU A 143 -10.18 -10.17 12.50
C LEU A 143 -9.89 -11.53 13.13
N PRO A 144 -9.41 -11.57 14.39
CA PRO A 144 -9.20 -12.82 15.13
C PRO A 144 -10.45 -13.68 15.35
N ASP A 145 -11.64 -13.17 15.03
CA ASP A 145 -12.89 -13.94 15.03
C ASP A 145 -13.02 -14.90 13.82
N ASN A 146 -12.17 -14.74 12.79
CA ASN A 146 -12.23 -15.45 11.50
C ASN A 146 -13.59 -15.33 10.79
N ALA A 147 -14.35 -14.27 11.10
CA ALA A 147 -15.69 -14.01 10.60
C ALA A 147 -15.83 -12.59 10.02
N THR A 148 -14.99 -11.65 10.43
CA THR A 148 -15.05 -10.24 10.02
C THR A 148 -13.81 -9.81 9.25
N ILE A 149 -14.00 -9.16 8.11
CA ILE A 149 -12.97 -8.38 7.40
C ILE A 149 -13.13 -6.91 7.82
N ILE A 150 -12.03 -6.23 8.16
CA ILE A 150 -11.95 -4.77 8.16
C ILE A 150 -11.30 -4.30 6.86
N CYS A 151 -11.96 -3.38 6.18
CA CYS A 151 -11.52 -2.78 4.92
C CYS A 151 -11.45 -1.25 5.05
N GLY A 152 -10.25 -0.68 4.94
CA GLY A 152 -10.04 0.76 4.86
C GLY A 152 -9.95 1.23 3.41
N ASP A 153 -10.70 2.27 3.03
CA ASP A 153 -10.72 2.83 1.68
C ASP A 153 -9.86 4.09 1.52
N LYS A 154 -9.40 4.36 0.30
CA LYS A 154 -8.53 5.50 -0.04
C LYS A 154 -9.19 6.88 0.18
N PHE A 155 -10.47 6.96 0.52
CA PHE A 155 -11.19 8.20 0.77
C PHE A 155 -11.35 8.50 2.28
N GLY A 156 -10.99 7.56 3.16
CA GLY A 156 -11.01 7.75 4.60
C GLY A 156 -11.96 6.80 5.34
N ASP A 157 -12.85 6.11 4.64
CA ASP A 157 -13.88 5.27 5.26
C ASP A 157 -13.33 3.89 5.63
N VAL A 158 -13.71 3.38 6.80
CA VAL A 158 -13.39 2.01 7.24
C VAL A 158 -14.67 1.22 7.45
N TYR A 159 -14.76 0.07 6.80
CA TYR A 159 -15.92 -0.81 6.80
C TYR A 159 -15.61 -2.15 7.48
N SER A 160 -16.59 -2.76 8.16
CA SER A 160 -16.61 -4.21 8.44
C SER A 160 -17.46 -4.91 7.39
N LEU A 161 -16.97 -6.05 6.91
CA LEU A 161 -17.64 -6.97 5.99
C LEU A 161 -17.59 -8.39 6.60
N PRO A 162 -18.57 -9.28 6.37
CA PRO A 162 -18.40 -10.68 6.73
C PRO A 162 -17.30 -11.33 5.86
N LEU A 163 -16.52 -12.27 6.41
CA LEU A 163 -15.51 -13.00 5.66
C LEU A 163 -16.16 -13.82 4.55
N ILE A 164 -17.16 -14.64 4.92
CA ILE A 164 -18.04 -15.37 4.00
C ILE A 164 -19.36 -14.59 3.89
N PRO A 165 -19.73 -14.05 2.72
CA PRO A 165 -20.98 -13.32 2.57
C PRO A 165 -22.19 -14.28 2.62
N THR A 166 -23.24 -13.85 3.30
CA THR A 166 -24.59 -14.41 3.13
C THR A 166 -25.13 -14.09 1.73
N GLU A 167 -26.11 -14.85 1.21
CA GLU A 167 -26.70 -14.61 -0.11
C GLU A 167 -27.14 -13.16 -0.33
N PRO A 168 -27.03 -12.63 -1.57
CA PRO A 168 -27.21 -11.21 -1.84
C PRO A 168 -28.62 -10.73 -1.50
N GLN A 169 -28.72 -9.80 -0.56
CA GLN A 169 -29.95 -9.06 -0.27
C GLN A 169 -30.03 -7.83 -1.18
N ASP A 170 -31.20 -7.59 -1.77
CA ASP A 170 -31.43 -6.49 -2.73
C ASP A 170 -31.16 -5.07 -2.16
N THR A 171 -31.08 -4.92 -0.83
CA THR A 171 -30.76 -3.65 -0.14
C THR A 171 -29.97 -3.88 1.16
N ALA A 172 -28.68 -4.20 1.06
CA ALA A 172 -27.83 -4.38 2.25
C ALA A 172 -27.56 -3.07 3.02
N ASP A 173 -27.70 -1.90 2.39
CA ASP A 173 -27.53 -0.58 3.03
C ASP A 173 -28.39 -0.38 4.31
N SER A 174 -29.53 -1.08 4.43
CA SER A 174 -30.39 -1.03 5.62
C SER A 174 -29.74 -1.60 6.89
N SER A 175 -28.68 -2.41 6.79
CA SER A 175 -27.90 -2.89 7.94
C SER A 175 -26.64 -2.06 8.23
N ALA A 176 -26.28 -1.13 7.32
CA ALA A 176 -24.97 -0.47 7.30
C ALA A 176 -24.79 0.66 8.33
N GLY A 177 -25.77 0.89 9.21
CA GLY A 177 -25.71 1.90 10.27
C GLY A 177 -26.21 3.29 9.88
N ALA A 178 -26.79 3.45 8.69
CA ALA A 178 -27.64 4.59 8.39
C ALA A 178 -28.93 4.48 9.23
N GLN A 179 -29.10 5.35 10.22
CA GLN A 179 -30.38 5.47 10.92
C GLN A 179 -31.43 6.03 9.96
N ASP A 180 -32.65 5.52 10.03
CA ASP A 180 -33.78 5.94 9.18
C ASP A 180 -34.08 7.44 9.29
N GLU A 181 -33.58 8.25 8.34
CA GLU A 181 -34.19 9.55 8.03
C GLU A 181 -35.47 9.32 7.20
N GLN A 182 -36.51 8.92 7.92
CA GLN A 182 -37.93 9.00 7.56
C GLN A 182 -38.40 8.28 6.28
N GLN A 183 -39.36 7.38 6.46
CA GLN A 183 -40.29 6.99 5.41
C GLN A 183 -41.11 8.21 4.94
N GLN A 184 -40.60 8.93 3.94
CA GLN A 184 -41.42 9.84 3.14
C GLN A 184 -41.78 9.17 1.82
N GLN A 185 -43.07 9.25 1.49
CA GLN A 185 -43.66 8.68 0.28
C GLN A 185 -42.95 9.25 -0.97
N GLN A 186 -42.79 8.42 -2.00
CA GLN A 186 -42.18 8.83 -3.28
C GLN A 186 -42.86 10.11 -3.82
N PRO A 187 -42.16 11.25 -3.91
CA PRO A 187 -42.64 12.38 -4.70
C PRO A 187 -42.41 12.11 -6.21
N PRO A 188 -43.13 12.80 -7.10
CA PRO A 188 -42.93 12.68 -8.54
C PRO A 188 -41.50 13.06 -8.98
N ILE A 189 -41.14 12.65 -10.20
CA ILE A 189 -39.84 12.92 -10.82
C ILE A 189 -39.66 14.43 -11.05
N GLU A 190 -39.07 15.13 -10.08
CA GLU A 190 -38.64 16.52 -10.21
C GLU A 190 -37.10 16.65 -10.24
N ALA A 191 -36.64 17.83 -10.66
CA ALA A 191 -35.30 18.03 -11.20
C ALA A 191 -34.15 17.73 -10.23
N LYS A 192 -33.00 17.32 -10.79
CA LYS A 192 -31.75 17.07 -10.07
C LYS A 192 -31.44 18.24 -9.10
N PRO A 193 -31.22 17.98 -7.79
CA PRO A 193 -30.85 19.04 -6.88
C PRO A 193 -29.48 19.62 -7.29
N THR A 194 -29.44 20.92 -7.56
CA THR A 194 -28.19 21.64 -7.82
C THR A 194 -27.38 21.72 -6.53
N PHE A 195 -26.13 21.25 -6.59
CA PHE A 195 -25.21 21.31 -5.45
C PHE A 195 -24.99 22.76 -5.02
N LYS A 196 -25.33 23.06 -3.76
CA LYS A 196 -25.04 24.34 -3.11
C LYS A 196 -24.00 24.09 -2.03
N PRO A 197 -22.75 24.60 -2.17
CA PRO A 197 -21.77 24.48 -1.11
C PRO A 197 -22.22 25.23 0.14
N THR A 198 -22.12 24.59 1.29
CA THR A 198 -22.53 25.15 2.60
C THR A 198 -21.68 26.35 3.02
N ALA A 199 -20.44 26.44 2.53
CA ALA A 199 -19.54 27.55 2.80
C ALA A 199 -19.84 28.74 1.86
N SER A 200 -19.91 29.94 2.44
CA SER A 200 -20.09 31.18 1.69
C SER A 200 -18.77 31.93 1.51
N ASN A 201 -18.69 32.83 0.52
CA ASN A 201 -17.53 33.72 0.34
C ASN A 201 -17.23 34.60 1.58
N ALA A 202 -18.22 34.80 2.48
CA ALA A 202 -18.05 35.51 3.74
C ALA A 202 -17.38 34.67 4.86
N THR A 203 -17.37 33.34 4.74
CA THR A 203 -16.80 32.41 5.73
C THR A 203 -15.39 31.92 5.35
N VAL A 204 -14.92 32.27 4.14
CA VAL A 204 -13.77 31.65 3.50
C VAL A 204 -12.64 32.66 3.28
N HIS A 205 -11.79 32.78 4.30
CA HIS A 205 -10.78 33.84 4.39
C HIS A 205 -9.42 33.47 3.79
N THR A 206 -9.07 32.18 3.71
CA THR A 206 -7.77 31.74 3.14
C THR A 206 -7.85 31.58 1.61
N LYS A 207 -6.78 31.96 0.90
CA LYS A 207 -6.68 31.85 -0.57
C LYS A 207 -6.96 30.42 -1.06
N ARG A 208 -6.46 29.41 -0.33
CA ARG A 208 -6.65 27.98 -0.65
C ARG A 208 -8.10 27.53 -0.50
N ASN A 209 -8.79 27.93 0.57
CA ASN A 209 -10.18 27.53 0.79
C ASN A 209 -11.12 28.26 -0.19
N ARG A 210 -10.78 29.48 -0.63
CA ARG A 210 -11.55 30.22 -1.65
C ARG A 210 -11.50 29.52 -3.01
N LEU A 211 -10.31 29.10 -3.44
CA LEU A 211 -10.13 28.29 -4.65
C LEU A 211 -10.89 26.95 -4.55
N ALA A 212 -10.93 26.32 -3.36
CA ALA A 212 -11.72 25.10 -3.15
C ALA A 212 -13.24 25.36 -3.25
N LEU A 213 -13.73 26.50 -2.75
CA LEU A 213 -15.13 26.91 -2.87
C LEU A 213 -15.50 27.23 -4.33
N GLU A 214 -14.65 27.93 -5.07
CA GLU A 214 -14.82 28.18 -6.51
C GLU A 214 -14.83 26.86 -7.32
N ALA A 215 -13.95 25.91 -6.99
CA ALA A 215 -13.94 24.59 -7.61
C ALA A 215 -15.22 23.78 -7.29
N GLN A 216 -15.72 23.86 -6.06
CA GLN A 216 -17.00 23.27 -5.64
C GLN A 216 -18.20 23.90 -6.36
N GLN A 217 -18.24 25.22 -6.52
CA GLN A 217 -19.29 25.92 -7.28
C GLN A 217 -19.27 25.58 -8.77
N ASN A 218 -18.09 25.30 -9.33
CA ASN A 218 -17.92 24.93 -10.74
C ASN A 218 -18.19 23.44 -11.05
N GLN A 219 -18.44 22.58 -10.06
CA GLN A 219 -18.81 21.18 -10.28
C GLN A 219 -20.28 21.05 -10.75
N LYS A 220 -20.49 21.18 -12.07
CA LYS A 220 -21.82 21.19 -12.70
C LYS A 220 -22.59 19.85 -12.69
N ASN A 221 -22.00 18.75 -12.23
CA ASN A 221 -22.68 17.47 -12.06
C ASN A 221 -22.09 16.70 -10.87
N PHE A 222 -22.85 16.62 -9.77
CA PHE A 222 -22.64 15.59 -8.75
C PHE A 222 -23.60 14.44 -9.06
N SER A 223 -23.08 13.24 -9.34
CA SER A 223 -23.91 12.04 -9.46
C SER A 223 -24.27 11.54 -8.06
N ALA A 224 -25.26 12.18 -7.44
CA ALA A 224 -25.79 11.86 -6.11
C ALA A 224 -26.61 10.55 -6.08
N ARG A 225 -26.13 9.51 -6.76
CA ARG A 225 -26.49 8.12 -6.50
C ARG A 225 -25.18 7.38 -6.23
N LYS A 226 -24.87 7.18 -4.95
CA LYS A 226 -24.16 5.96 -4.56
C LYS A 226 -25.10 4.83 -4.98
N GLU A 227 -24.66 3.96 -5.89
CA GLU A 227 -25.35 2.68 -6.02
C GLU A 227 -25.15 1.94 -4.69
N PRO A 228 -26.24 1.43 -4.06
CA PRO A 228 -26.14 0.73 -2.78
C PRO A 228 -25.23 -0.48 -2.93
N LEU A 229 -24.48 -0.82 -1.87
CA LEU A 229 -23.60 -1.98 -1.95
C LEU A 229 -24.46 -3.25 -1.87
N LYS A 230 -24.26 -4.15 -2.84
CA LYS A 230 -25.06 -5.37 -3.01
C LYS A 230 -24.64 -6.51 -2.08
N PHE A 231 -24.00 -6.17 -0.95
CA PHE A 231 -23.46 -7.12 0.02
C PHE A 231 -23.47 -6.51 1.42
N GLU A 232 -23.57 -7.38 2.42
CA GLU A 232 -23.53 -7.02 3.83
C GLU A 232 -22.24 -6.26 4.16
N HIS A 233 -22.41 -5.08 4.75
CA HIS A 233 -21.33 -4.20 5.17
C HIS A 233 -21.81 -3.27 6.28
N LYS A 234 -20.89 -2.69 7.04
CA LYS A 234 -21.18 -1.63 8.00
C LYS A 234 -20.05 -0.62 8.04
N LEU A 235 -20.37 0.67 7.99
CA LEU A 235 -19.40 1.74 8.21
C LEU A 235 -19.01 1.78 9.69
N LEU A 236 -17.71 1.71 9.98
CA LEU A 236 -17.16 1.67 11.33
C LEU A 236 -16.70 3.05 11.80
N LEU A 237 -15.92 3.74 10.98
CA LEU A 237 -15.36 5.07 11.24
C LEU A 237 -14.92 5.72 9.92
N GLY A 238 -14.60 7.01 9.94
CA GLY A 238 -14.13 7.75 8.77
C GLY A 238 -13.06 8.80 9.07
N HIS A 239 -12.19 9.05 8.10
CA HIS A 239 -11.24 10.17 8.03
C HIS A 239 -11.69 11.14 6.93
N VAL A 240 -11.30 12.42 7.06
CA VAL A 240 -11.45 13.40 5.97
C VAL A 240 -10.24 13.35 5.03
N SER A 241 -9.10 12.88 5.54
CA SER A 241 -7.89 12.64 4.75
C SER A 241 -7.92 11.26 4.09
N MET A 242 -7.01 11.08 3.13
CA MET A 242 -6.75 9.80 2.50
C MET A 242 -6.16 8.84 3.54
N LEU A 243 -6.91 7.79 3.86
CA LEU A 243 -6.43 6.67 4.65
C LEU A 243 -5.25 5.99 3.95
N THR A 244 -4.29 5.52 4.72
CA THR A 244 -3.05 4.90 4.23
C THR A 244 -2.79 3.54 4.83
N ASP A 245 -3.22 3.29 6.07
CA ASP A 245 -3.13 1.98 6.72
C ASP A 245 -4.22 1.79 7.79
N VAL A 246 -4.57 0.54 8.08
CA VAL A 246 -5.52 0.12 9.13
C VAL A 246 -5.02 -1.16 9.78
N VAL A 247 -4.81 -1.12 11.10
CA VAL A 247 -4.43 -2.30 11.89
C VAL A 247 -5.39 -2.53 13.05
N PHE A 248 -5.74 -3.79 13.27
CA PHE A 248 -6.52 -4.21 14.44
C PHE A 248 -5.58 -4.68 15.56
N ALA A 249 -5.92 -4.31 16.81
CA ALA A 249 -5.21 -4.75 17.99
C ALA A 249 -6.19 -5.16 19.09
N THR A 250 -5.79 -6.06 19.98
CA THR A 250 -6.52 -6.34 21.22
C THR A 250 -5.73 -5.87 22.44
N HIS A 251 -6.44 -5.40 23.46
CA HIS A 251 -5.85 -5.01 24.74
C HIS A 251 -6.83 -5.29 25.89
N LYS A 252 -6.29 -5.53 27.09
CA LYS A 252 -7.09 -5.88 28.28
C LYS A 252 -7.53 -4.65 29.04
N VAL A 253 -8.80 -4.27 28.88
CA VAL A 253 -9.44 -3.19 29.63
C VAL A 253 -10.32 -3.81 30.71
N GLU A 254 -10.10 -3.43 31.98
CA GLU A 254 -10.85 -3.96 33.14
C GLU A 254 -10.86 -5.51 33.20
N GLY A 255 -9.73 -6.13 32.83
CA GLY A 255 -9.57 -7.59 32.79
C GLY A 255 -10.25 -8.29 31.60
N LYS A 256 -10.97 -7.56 30.74
CA LYS A 256 -11.61 -8.08 29.53
C LYS A 256 -10.82 -7.69 28.29
N GLU A 257 -10.64 -8.63 27.38
CA GLU A 257 -10.04 -8.33 26.08
C GLU A 257 -11.01 -7.50 25.22
N ARG A 258 -10.49 -6.40 24.67
CA ARG A 258 -11.23 -5.47 23.80
C ARG A 258 -10.44 -5.27 22.52
N GLY A 259 -11.15 -5.25 21.39
CA GLY A 259 -10.59 -4.86 20.11
C GLY A 259 -10.47 -3.35 19.96
N PHE A 260 -9.50 -2.91 19.17
CA PHE A 260 -9.22 -1.52 18.79
C PHE A 260 -8.86 -1.47 17.30
N ILE A 261 -9.25 -0.39 16.64
CA ILE A 261 -8.87 -0.09 15.26
C ILE A 261 -7.93 1.10 15.31
N LEU A 262 -6.72 0.93 14.79
CA LEU A 262 -5.74 1.99 14.66
C LEU A 262 -5.57 2.31 13.18
N THR A 263 -5.63 3.59 12.84
CA THR A 263 -5.65 4.07 11.46
C THR A 263 -4.60 5.14 11.21
N ALA A 264 -3.96 5.06 10.05
CA ALA A 264 -3.02 6.06 9.54
C ALA A 264 -3.64 6.84 8.38
N ASP A 265 -3.28 8.13 8.25
CA ASP A 265 -3.66 8.94 7.10
C ASP A 265 -2.53 9.83 6.55
N ARG A 266 -2.83 10.43 5.39
CA ARG A 266 -1.94 11.33 4.66
C ARG A 266 -1.69 12.67 5.37
N ASP A 267 -2.52 13.05 6.34
CA ASP A 267 -2.41 14.30 7.10
C ASP A 267 -1.82 14.05 8.51
N GLU A 268 -0.82 13.17 8.59
CA GLU A 268 0.02 12.90 9.78
C GLU A 268 -0.69 12.18 10.96
N HIS A 269 -1.98 11.85 10.85
CA HIS A 269 -2.69 11.24 11.97
C HIS A 269 -2.40 9.75 12.09
N VAL A 270 -2.10 9.34 13.32
CA VAL A 270 -2.29 7.96 13.80
C VAL A 270 -3.40 8.00 14.85
N ARG A 271 -4.60 7.56 14.48
CA ARG A 271 -5.80 7.56 15.34
C ARG A 271 -5.99 6.20 15.99
N ILE A 272 -6.51 6.19 17.21
CA ILE A 272 -6.87 4.99 17.95
C ILE A 272 -8.36 5.08 18.31
N SER A 273 -9.14 4.12 17.80
CA SER A 273 -10.57 3.98 18.06
C SER A 273 -10.87 2.61 18.65
N ARG A 274 -12.02 2.46 19.31
CA ARG A 274 -12.50 1.13 19.73
C ARG A 274 -12.76 0.23 18.52
N GLY A 275 -12.74 -1.07 18.76
CA GLY A 275 -13.23 -2.07 17.80
C GLY A 275 -14.75 -2.07 17.68
N PRO A 276 -15.31 -2.86 16.75
CA PRO A 276 -16.75 -3.10 16.68
C PRO A 276 -17.29 -3.61 18.04
N PRO A 277 -18.48 -3.17 18.48
CA PRO A 277 -19.44 -2.32 17.76
C PRO A 277 -19.26 -0.80 18.01
N GLN A 278 -18.29 -0.36 18.81
CA GLN A 278 -18.15 1.03 19.30
C GLN A 278 -17.11 1.87 18.53
N SER A 279 -16.85 1.56 17.26
CA SER A 279 -15.77 2.16 16.45
C SER A 279 -15.86 3.67 16.20
N HIS A 280 -17.01 4.28 16.49
CA HIS A 280 -17.20 5.73 16.53
C HIS A 280 -16.53 6.40 17.76
N VAL A 281 -16.15 5.63 18.79
CA VAL A 281 -15.44 6.14 19.97
C VAL A 281 -13.94 6.17 19.68
N ILE A 282 -13.41 7.38 19.55
CA ILE A 282 -11.97 7.66 19.47
C ILE A 282 -11.42 7.68 20.89
N GLU A 283 -10.39 6.87 21.17
CA GLU A 283 -9.66 6.86 22.44
C GLU A 283 -8.51 7.89 22.44
N GLY A 284 -7.89 8.12 21.28
CA GLY A 284 -6.91 9.20 21.13
C GLY A 284 -6.15 9.19 19.82
N PHE A 285 -5.03 9.92 19.81
CA PHE A 285 -4.14 10.09 18.66
C PHE A 285 -2.68 10.04 19.11
N CYS A 286 -1.85 9.28 18.40
CA CYS A 286 -0.40 9.28 18.55
C CYS A 286 0.21 10.49 17.81
N LEU A 287 0.38 11.61 18.51
CA LEU A 287 0.83 12.88 17.93
C LEU A 287 2.35 12.98 17.87
N GLY A 288 2.90 13.27 16.68
CA GLY A 288 4.34 13.58 16.53
C GLY A 288 4.94 13.47 15.12
N HIS A 289 4.24 12.81 14.18
CA HIS A 289 4.58 12.84 12.76
C HIS A 289 4.48 14.26 12.18
N LYS A 290 5.24 14.52 11.11
CA LYS A 290 5.28 15.81 10.38
C LYS A 290 5.08 15.65 8.87
N ASP A 291 5.00 14.43 8.37
CA ASP A 291 4.52 14.12 7.02
C ASP A 291 3.57 12.92 7.08
N TYR A 292 3.04 12.51 5.92
CA TYR A 292 2.12 11.37 5.81
C TYR A 292 2.64 10.13 6.54
N VAL A 293 1.74 9.39 7.19
CA VAL A 293 2.04 8.05 7.71
C VAL A 293 1.63 7.05 6.65
N SER A 294 2.47 6.07 6.34
CA SER A 294 2.23 5.09 5.26
C SER A 294 2.01 3.67 5.76
N LYS A 295 2.64 3.29 6.88
CA LYS A 295 2.56 1.95 7.45
C LYS A 295 2.49 1.96 8.97
N LEU A 296 1.67 1.07 9.51
CA LEU A 296 1.48 0.76 10.92
C LEU A 296 1.85 -0.71 11.17
N CYS A 297 2.51 -0.99 12.29
CA CYS A 297 2.84 -2.35 12.70
C CYS A 297 2.67 -2.52 14.21
N ILE A 298 1.67 -3.31 14.61
CA ILE A 298 1.51 -3.75 16.00
C ILE A 298 2.57 -4.80 16.29
N ILE A 299 3.33 -4.63 17.37
CA ILE A 299 4.35 -5.59 17.76
C ILE A 299 3.69 -6.74 18.56
N PRO A 300 3.69 -7.99 18.04
CA PRO A 300 2.94 -9.09 18.64
C PRO A 300 3.28 -9.33 20.12
N GLY A 301 2.25 -9.55 20.94
CA GLY A 301 2.39 -9.79 22.38
C GLY A 301 2.75 -8.56 23.21
N THR A 302 2.64 -7.35 22.67
CA THR A 302 2.98 -6.10 23.38
C THR A 302 1.99 -4.96 23.10
N ASP A 303 1.99 -3.95 23.96
CA ASP A 303 1.26 -2.68 23.75
C ASP A 303 1.99 -1.70 22.82
N MET A 304 2.94 -2.17 22.00
CA MET A 304 3.70 -1.31 21.09
C MET A 304 3.08 -1.23 19.71
N LEU A 305 3.00 0.00 19.20
CA LEU A 305 2.77 0.30 17.80
C LEU A 305 4.04 0.92 17.22
N VAL A 306 4.40 0.51 16.02
CA VAL A 306 5.39 1.18 15.18
C VAL A 306 4.67 1.88 14.04
N SER A 307 5.05 3.12 13.74
CA SER A 307 4.59 3.83 12.55
C SER A 307 5.75 4.44 11.77
N GLY A 308 5.62 4.39 10.44
CA GLY A 308 6.55 4.95 9.47
C GLY A 308 5.82 5.66 8.34
N GLY A 309 6.51 6.56 7.66
CA GLY A 309 5.88 7.51 6.74
C GLY A 309 6.88 8.24 5.85
N GLY A 310 6.54 9.49 5.54
CA GLY A 310 7.43 10.44 4.87
C GLY A 310 8.43 11.16 5.80
N ASP A 311 8.33 10.96 7.12
CA ASP A 311 9.30 11.44 8.10
C ASP A 311 10.68 10.77 7.95
N GLU A 312 11.73 11.46 8.39
CA GLU A 312 13.11 10.95 8.50
C GLU A 312 13.28 9.90 9.62
N GLU A 313 12.24 9.72 10.44
CA GLU A 313 12.26 8.96 11.68
C GLU A 313 11.16 7.89 11.70
N LEU A 314 11.46 6.72 12.25
CA LEU A 314 10.48 5.72 12.64
C LEU A 314 10.00 5.98 14.07
N PHE A 315 8.69 5.88 14.34
CA PHE A 315 8.10 6.21 15.63
C PHE A 315 7.64 4.94 16.36
N ILE A 316 8.00 4.83 17.64
CA ILE A 316 7.60 3.73 18.52
C ILE A 316 6.69 4.29 19.60
N TRP A 317 5.46 3.80 19.66
CA TRP A 317 4.42 4.23 20.59
C TRP A 317 4.08 3.12 21.57
N ARG A 318 3.64 3.52 22.76
CA ARG A 318 2.74 2.71 23.58
C ARG A 318 1.33 3.15 23.20
N TRP A 319 0.63 2.30 22.47
CA TRP A 319 -0.58 2.73 21.78
C TRP A 319 -1.78 2.93 22.73
N PRO A 320 -2.03 2.14 23.79
CA PRO A 320 -3.19 2.34 24.65
C PRO A 320 -3.19 3.73 25.34
N GLU A 321 -2.02 4.27 25.64
CA GLU A 321 -1.84 5.59 26.26
C GLU A 321 -1.44 6.69 25.24
N CYS A 322 -1.54 6.42 23.93
CA CYS A 322 -1.15 7.33 22.84
C CYS A 322 0.27 7.92 22.97
N LYS A 323 1.20 7.19 23.61
CA LYS A 323 2.45 7.77 24.14
C LYS A 323 3.65 7.43 23.28
N LEU A 324 4.35 8.44 22.76
CA LEU A 324 5.66 8.25 22.13
C LEU A 324 6.67 7.68 23.14
N LEU A 325 7.21 6.50 22.84
CA LEU A 325 8.28 5.87 23.60
C LEU A 325 9.66 6.26 23.05
N ARG A 326 9.79 6.25 21.72
CA ARG A 326 11.08 6.42 21.04
C ARG A 326 10.90 6.83 19.58
N LYS A 327 11.92 7.50 19.03
CA LYS A 327 12.16 7.61 17.59
C LYS A 327 13.45 6.91 17.17
N TYR A 328 13.49 6.37 15.96
CA TYR A 328 14.70 5.88 15.31
C TYR A 328 15.01 6.73 14.07
N ASP A 329 16.21 7.31 14.06
CA ASP A 329 16.79 8.08 12.96
C ASP A 329 17.08 7.17 11.74
N LEU A 330 16.14 7.10 10.78
CA LEU A 330 16.29 6.32 9.55
C LEU A 330 17.23 7.02 8.58
N TYR A 331 16.99 8.31 8.33
CA TYR A 331 17.78 9.14 7.41
C TYR A 331 19.27 9.11 7.77
N GLY A 332 19.61 9.43 9.02
CA GLY A 332 20.98 9.47 9.48
C GLY A 332 21.62 8.09 9.53
N ALA A 333 20.85 7.01 9.72
CA ALA A 333 21.38 5.65 9.63
C ALA A 333 21.76 5.29 8.19
N LEU A 334 20.89 5.59 7.22
CA LEU A 334 21.17 5.43 5.80
C LEU A 334 22.36 6.30 5.36
N TYR A 335 22.38 7.58 5.73
CA TYR A 335 23.48 8.51 5.48
C TYR A 335 24.81 7.98 6.04
N ARG A 336 24.81 7.42 7.26
CA ARG A 336 26.01 6.79 7.84
C ARG A 336 26.44 5.53 7.10
N ALA A 337 25.52 4.68 6.66
CA ALA A 337 25.84 3.47 5.88
C ALA A 337 26.46 3.82 4.53
N VAL A 338 25.86 4.78 3.81
CA VAL A 338 26.36 5.29 2.53
C VAL A 338 27.76 5.89 2.68
N ASN A 339 27.96 6.80 3.62
CA ASN A 339 29.25 7.50 3.78
C ASN A 339 30.36 6.64 4.40
N ARG A 340 30.04 5.54 5.10
CA ARG A 340 31.05 4.61 5.63
C ARG A 340 31.57 3.62 4.59
N GLY A 341 30.96 3.52 3.40
CA GLY A 341 31.41 2.62 2.34
C GLY A 341 31.48 1.16 2.79
N ALA A 342 30.49 0.72 3.57
CA ALA A 342 30.51 -0.58 4.24
C ALA A 342 30.47 -1.74 3.22
N GLN A 343 31.64 -2.32 2.94
CA GLN A 343 31.75 -3.57 2.20
C GLN A 343 31.31 -4.74 3.10
N ASN A 344 30.10 -5.21 2.89
CA ASN A 344 29.74 -6.60 3.13
C ASN A 344 29.44 -7.24 1.76
N ASN A 345 30.27 -8.19 1.35
CA ASN A 345 30.07 -9.11 0.22
C ASN A 345 29.72 -8.52 -1.17
N GLY A 346 30.50 -7.53 -1.62
CA GLY A 346 30.82 -7.43 -3.05
C GLY A 346 29.95 -6.54 -3.93
N GLN A 347 28.90 -5.90 -3.40
CA GLN A 347 28.29 -4.75 -4.07
C GLN A 347 27.76 -3.74 -3.04
N SER A 348 28.03 -2.46 -3.29
CA SER A 348 27.79 -1.42 -2.30
C SER A 348 26.32 -1.00 -2.29
N ALA A 349 25.73 -0.83 -1.11
CA ALA A 349 24.45 -0.12 -0.99
C ALA A 349 24.48 1.27 -1.63
N VAL A 350 25.67 1.87 -1.76
CA VAL A 350 25.89 3.13 -2.49
C VAL A 350 25.70 2.95 -4.00
N GLU A 351 26.16 1.86 -4.59
CA GLU A 351 26.04 1.60 -6.03
C GLU A 351 24.58 1.32 -6.41
N SER A 352 23.86 0.53 -5.60
CA SER A 352 22.42 0.32 -5.79
C SER A 352 21.58 1.57 -5.47
N ALA A 353 22.00 2.44 -4.53
CA ALA A 353 21.35 3.73 -4.27
C ALA A 353 21.67 4.79 -5.36
N GLU A 354 22.86 4.76 -5.95
CA GLU A 354 23.23 5.57 -7.12
C GLU A 354 22.41 5.14 -8.35
N ALA A 355 22.15 3.83 -8.52
CA ALA A 355 21.25 3.30 -9.55
C ALA A 355 19.77 3.69 -9.33
N ALA A 356 19.32 3.81 -8.07
CA ALA A 356 17.93 4.11 -7.72
C ALA A 356 17.50 5.58 -7.94
N LYS A 357 18.46 6.48 -8.19
CA LYS A 357 18.31 7.94 -8.39
C LYS A 357 17.11 8.61 -7.73
N GLU A 358 17.30 9.08 -6.50
CA GLU A 358 17.00 10.46 -6.05
C GLU A 358 17.50 10.64 -4.59
N THR A 359 18.80 10.57 -4.19
CA THR A 359 20.16 10.40 -4.83
C THR A 359 21.38 10.78 -3.83
N VAL A 360 22.71 10.92 -4.19
CA VAL A 360 23.90 11.46 -3.36
C VAL A 360 25.14 12.20 -4.08
N TRP A 361 25.50 13.52 -3.91
CA TRP A 361 26.53 14.29 -4.72
C TRP A 361 27.96 13.71 -4.64
N ARG A 362 28.59 13.44 -5.79
CA ARG A 362 30.06 13.34 -5.97
C ARG A 362 30.52 14.25 -7.12
N GLY A 363 31.48 15.15 -6.86
CA GLY A 363 32.00 16.06 -7.90
C GLY A 363 30.99 17.14 -8.29
N THR A 364 30.75 17.33 -9.60
CA THR A 364 29.95 18.45 -10.13
C THR A 364 28.58 18.05 -10.74
N ALA A 365 27.88 17.02 -10.22
CA ALA A 365 26.47 16.78 -10.57
C ALA A 365 25.61 16.34 -9.38
N GLN A 366 24.33 16.75 -9.38
CA GLN A 366 23.42 16.57 -8.25
C GLN A 366 22.90 15.18 -8.09
N VAL A 367 22.99 14.80 -6.84
CA VAL A 367 22.51 13.56 -6.35
C VAL A 367 22.25 13.92 -4.82
N ASP A 368 21.06 13.76 -4.21
CA ASP A 368 20.67 14.24 -2.85
C ASP A 368 19.57 13.40 -2.10
N LEU A 369 19.57 13.31 -0.75
CA LEU A 369 19.03 12.19 0.09
C LEU A 369 17.68 12.36 0.87
N HIS A 370 17.00 13.50 0.79
CA HIS A 370 16.00 13.93 1.80
C HIS A 370 14.64 13.19 1.84
N GLN A 371 14.51 12.00 1.26
CA GLN A 371 13.21 11.35 1.02
C GLN A 371 13.18 9.88 1.44
N VAL A 372 13.39 9.63 2.74
CA VAL A 372 12.93 8.40 3.38
C VAL A 372 11.41 8.32 3.20
N ASN A 373 10.92 7.22 2.60
CA ASN A 373 9.50 6.94 2.42
C ASN A 373 9.29 5.49 2.86
N VAL A 374 8.83 5.24 4.10
CA VAL A 374 8.68 3.87 4.62
C VAL A 374 7.63 3.11 3.80
N SER A 375 8.02 2.04 3.12
CA SER A 375 7.13 1.27 2.24
C SER A 375 6.56 0.02 2.92
N GLY A 376 7.27 -0.54 3.91
CA GLY A 376 6.82 -1.74 4.61
C GLY A 376 7.40 -1.88 6.02
N LEU A 377 6.61 -2.50 6.89
CA LEU A 377 6.94 -2.81 8.27
C LEU A 377 6.48 -4.24 8.58
N TRP A 378 7.41 -5.10 9.00
CA TRP A 378 7.10 -6.51 9.29
C TRP A 378 7.79 -6.97 10.58
N THR A 379 7.11 -7.77 11.40
CA THR A 379 7.76 -8.53 12.47
C THR A 379 7.98 -9.97 12.02
N VAL A 380 9.24 -10.42 12.02
CA VAL A 380 9.64 -11.76 11.57
C VAL A 380 10.43 -12.48 12.68
N PRO A 381 10.51 -13.83 12.69
CA PRO A 381 11.28 -14.54 13.68
C PRO A 381 12.79 -14.30 13.51
N PHE A 382 13.49 -14.28 14.64
CA PHE A 382 14.90 -14.02 14.79
C PHE A 382 15.46 -14.97 15.86
N THR A 383 16.59 -15.62 15.57
CA THR A 383 17.21 -16.58 16.51
C THR A 383 18.37 -15.93 17.24
N LYS A 384 18.32 -15.93 18.58
CA LYS A 384 19.43 -15.44 19.42
C LYS A 384 20.59 -16.42 19.43
N GLU A 385 21.77 -15.92 19.83
CA GLU A 385 22.94 -16.70 20.23
C GLU A 385 22.59 -17.87 21.19
N SER A 386 21.68 -17.62 22.15
CA SER A 386 21.15 -18.65 23.08
C SER A 386 20.23 -19.73 22.45
N GLY A 387 20.00 -19.70 21.13
CA GLY A 387 19.04 -20.56 20.43
C GLY A 387 17.56 -20.19 20.63
N SER A 388 17.23 -19.30 21.57
CA SER A 388 15.85 -18.85 21.80
C SER A 388 15.36 -17.93 20.67
N LYS A 389 14.10 -18.14 20.24
CA LYS A 389 13.42 -17.29 19.26
C LYS A 389 12.96 -15.98 19.90
N GLU A 390 13.05 -14.89 19.13
CA GLU A 390 12.41 -13.58 19.37
C GLU A 390 11.93 -13.03 18.03
N ASN A 391 11.21 -11.91 18.01
CA ASN A 391 10.88 -11.19 16.78
C ASN A 391 11.84 -10.03 16.52
N VAL A 392 12.15 -9.79 15.25
CA VAL A 392 12.83 -8.59 14.76
C VAL A 392 11.86 -7.78 13.92
N LEU A 393 11.86 -6.46 14.10
CA LEU A 393 11.19 -5.53 13.21
C LEU A 393 12.07 -5.29 11.98
N LEU A 394 11.53 -5.52 10.80
CA LEU A 394 12.09 -5.17 9.51
C LEU A 394 11.36 -3.96 8.94
N VAL A 395 12.12 -3.00 8.40
CA VAL A 395 11.62 -1.80 7.73
C VAL A 395 12.20 -1.74 6.32
N ALA A 396 11.33 -1.58 5.33
CA ALA A 396 11.70 -1.21 3.96
C ALA A 396 11.36 0.26 3.70
N CYS A 397 12.14 0.89 2.82
CA CYS A 397 11.87 2.22 2.30
C CYS A 397 11.79 2.16 0.78
N GLU A 398 10.87 2.93 0.19
CA GLU A 398 10.63 2.96 -1.25
C GLU A 398 11.92 3.26 -2.03
N ARG A 399 12.24 2.41 -3.02
CA ARG A 399 13.47 2.45 -3.85
C ARG A 399 14.80 2.38 -3.07
N VAL A 400 14.80 2.13 -1.75
CA VAL A 400 16.03 1.92 -0.97
C VAL A 400 16.42 0.43 -1.03
N PRO A 401 17.60 0.06 -1.55
CA PRO A 401 18.06 -1.32 -1.67
C PRO A 401 18.62 -1.86 -0.34
N ALA A 402 17.85 -1.73 0.75
CA ALA A 402 18.23 -2.19 2.07
C ALA A 402 16.99 -2.51 2.93
N LEU A 403 17.13 -3.48 3.84
CA LEU A 403 16.23 -3.62 4.99
C LEU A 403 16.93 -3.11 6.24
N PHE A 404 16.18 -2.37 7.05
CA PHE A 404 16.60 -1.99 8.39
C PHE A 404 16.02 -2.97 9.40
N ALA A 405 16.85 -3.47 10.31
CA ALA A 405 16.48 -4.48 11.30
C ALA A 405 16.68 -3.97 12.74
N ILE A 406 15.65 -4.13 13.58
CA ILE A 406 15.67 -3.75 15.00
C ILE A 406 15.03 -4.89 15.83
N PRO A 407 15.77 -5.60 16.70
CA PRO A 407 15.17 -6.62 17.56
C PRO A 407 14.12 -6.02 18.50
N VAL A 408 12.99 -6.71 18.70
CA VAL A 408 11.82 -6.15 19.39
C VAL A 408 12.13 -5.71 20.83
N ASN A 409 12.94 -6.46 21.57
CA ASN A 409 13.37 -6.10 22.92
C ASN A 409 14.22 -4.80 22.98
N ARG A 410 14.75 -4.33 21.85
CA ARG A 410 15.54 -3.09 21.77
C ARG A 410 14.68 -1.85 21.52
N LEU A 411 13.45 -2.00 21.02
CA LEU A 411 12.56 -0.89 20.64
C LEU A 411 12.31 0.11 21.80
N GLN A 412 12.23 -0.39 23.03
CA GLN A 412 11.98 0.44 24.23
C GLN A 412 13.24 0.89 24.98
N LEU A 413 14.45 0.45 24.59
CA LEU A 413 15.66 0.78 25.35
C LEU A 413 16.02 2.27 25.22
N LYS A 414 16.28 2.92 26.35
CA LYS A 414 16.63 4.35 26.39
C LYS A 414 18.03 4.66 25.84
N GLN A 415 18.94 3.68 25.85
CA GLN A 415 20.27 3.82 25.25
C GLN A 415 20.16 3.90 23.73
N LYS A 416 21.09 4.61 23.06
CA LYS A 416 21.16 4.64 21.60
C LYS A 416 21.38 3.22 21.07
N THR A 417 20.33 2.62 20.52
CA THR A 417 20.37 1.31 19.87
C THR A 417 20.71 1.55 18.42
N GLU A 418 21.79 0.96 17.94
CA GLU A 418 22.06 0.96 16.50
C GLU A 418 21.12 -0.01 15.80
N MET A 419 20.63 0.42 14.66
CA MET A 419 19.76 -0.33 13.77
C MET A 419 20.66 -1.03 12.76
N THR A 420 20.49 -2.34 12.56
CA THR A 420 21.26 -3.04 11.55
C THR A 420 20.70 -2.73 10.17
N ILE A 421 21.57 -2.57 9.18
CA ILE A 421 21.21 -2.32 7.79
C ILE A 421 21.78 -3.47 6.99
N TYR A 422 20.91 -4.23 6.33
CA TYR A 422 21.32 -5.26 5.39
C TYR A 422 21.04 -4.77 3.96
N SER A 423 22.12 -4.68 3.19
CA SER A 423 22.12 -4.20 1.81
C SER A 423 21.67 -5.32 0.86
N PHE A 424 20.86 -4.96 -0.13
CA PHE A 424 20.49 -5.82 -1.25
C PHE A 424 21.02 -5.19 -2.55
N GLU A 425 21.06 -5.99 -3.61
CA GLU A 425 21.33 -5.54 -4.97
C GLU A 425 20.16 -4.70 -5.50
N ASN A 426 18.92 -5.02 -5.09
CA ASN A 426 17.66 -4.43 -5.54
C ASN A 426 16.73 -4.08 -4.36
N PRO A 427 15.83 -3.08 -4.49
CA PRO A 427 14.85 -2.71 -3.46
C PRO A 427 13.96 -3.87 -2.98
N PRO A 428 13.80 -4.09 -1.66
CA PRO A 428 12.85 -5.05 -1.11
C PRO A 428 11.42 -4.49 -1.20
N LEU A 429 10.47 -5.35 -1.58
CA LEU A 429 9.08 -4.99 -1.84
C LEU A 429 8.12 -5.62 -0.82
N ALA A 430 8.29 -6.92 -0.56
CA ALA A 430 7.43 -7.69 0.34
C ALA A 430 8.27 -8.69 1.15
N VAL A 431 7.87 -8.91 2.40
CA VAL A 431 8.50 -9.87 3.32
C VAL A 431 7.42 -10.78 3.90
N THR A 432 7.70 -12.08 3.96
CA THR A 432 6.88 -13.08 4.68
C THR A 432 7.76 -14.12 5.36
N THR A 433 7.17 -15.09 6.05
CA THR A 433 7.89 -16.11 6.82
C THR A 433 7.38 -17.51 6.49
N VAL A 434 8.27 -18.46 6.26
CA VAL A 434 7.94 -19.87 6.13
C VAL A 434 8.75 -20.62 7.18
N GLY A 435 8.10 -21.14 8.23
CA GLY A 435 8.79 -21.71 9.39
C GLY A 435 9.73 -20.70 10.05
N ASN A 436 11.04 -20.97 10.03
CA ASN A 436 12.06 -20.04 10.52
C ASN A 436 12.73 -19.19 9.42
N HIS A 437 12.35 -19.39 8.15
CA HIS A 437 12.93 -18.71 7.00
C HIS A 437 12.16 -17.42 6.72
N VAL A 438 12.87 -16.32 6.56
CA VAL A 438 12.34 -15.01 6.17
C VAL A 438 12.51 -14.87 4.66
N LEU A 439 11.41 -14.74 3.93
CA LEU A 439 11.41 -14.65 2.48
C LEU A 439 11.26 -13.17 2.09
N VAL A 440 12.18 -12.67 1.26
CA VAL A 440 12.23 -11.28 0.82
C VAL A 440 12.09 -11.22 -0.70
N SER A 441 11.01 -10.61 -1.18
CA SER A 441 10.81 -10.27 -2.60
C SER A 441 11.54 -8.95 -2.88
N THR A 442 12.28 -8.89 -3.98
CA THR A 442 13.03 -7.71 -4.41
C THR A 442 12.70 -7.34 -5.86
N ASP A 443 12.86 -6.07 -6.21
CA ASP A 443 12.68 -5.58 -7.59
C ASP A 443 13.84 -5.95 -8.52
N ALA A 444 14.12 -7.25 -8.66
CA ALA A 444 15.16 -7.77 -9.52
C ALA A 444 14.73 -7.85 -11.00
N ARG A 445 13.79 -6.99 -11.46
CA ARG A 445 13.15 -7.09 -12.78
C ARG A 445 14.13 -7.01 -13.96
N THR A 446 15.30 -6.41 -13.75
CA THR A 446 16.40 -6.26 -14.73
C THR A 446 17.67 -7.06 -14.41
N THR A 447 17.72 -7.75 -13.25
CA THR A 447 18.93 -8.39 -12.71
C THR A 447 18.88 -9.91 -12.86
N GLU A 448 19.03 -10.44 -14.07
CA GLU A 448 18.80 -11.86 -14.43
C GLU A 448 19.43 -12.89 -13.47
N HIS A 449 20.60 -12.64 -12.90
CA HIS A 449 21.31 -13.58 -12.02
C HIS A 449 20.85 -13.56 -10.56
N VAL A 450 20.04 -12.58 -10.14
CA VAL A 450 19.51 -12.48 -8.78
C VAL A 450 18.08 -13.05 -8.76
N PRO A 451 17.79 -14.08 -7.94
CA PRO A 451 16.43 -14.54 -7.72
C PRO A 451 15.57 -13.42 -7.13
N ILE A 452 14.33 -13.30 -7.61
CA ILE A 452 13.40 -12.24 -7.17
C ILE A 452 13.03 -12.43 -5.72
N LEU A 453 12.79 -13.69 -5.35
CA LEU A 453 12.45 -14.11 -4.00
C LEU A 453 13.62 -14.91 -3.42
N ARG A 454 14.21 -14.44 -2.33
CA ARG A 454 15.28 -15.13 -1.60
C ARG A 454 14.87 -15.41 -0.17
N ALA A 455 15.34 -16.52 0.38
CA ALA A 455 15.10 -16.92 1.75
C ALA A 455 16.34 -16.64 2.62
N TYR A 456 16.11 -16.20 3.85
CA TYR A 456 17.15 -15.84 4.82
C TYR A 456 16.83 -16.43 6.19
N GLN A 457 17.86 -16.75 6.97
CA GLN A 457 17.73 -17.03 8.40
C GLN A 457 18.32 -15.87 9.19
N LEU A 458 17.49 -15.19 9.97
CA LEU A 458 17.91 -14.02 10.74
C LEU A 458 18.43 -14.46 12.11
N ARG A 459 19.69 -14.13 12.37
CA ARG A 459 20.45 -14.59 13.54
C ARG A 459 21.11 -13.41 14.23
N HIS A 460 21.46 -13.58 15.50
CA HIS A 460 22.32 -12.61 16.19
C HIS A 460 23.72 -12.59 15.55
N HIS A 461 24.24 -11.39 15.27
CA HIS A 461 25.57 -11.22 14.69
C HIS A 461 26.66 -11.37 15.77
N GLU A 462 27.52 -12.38 15.62
CA GLU A 462 28.71 -12.56 16.45
C GLU A 462 29.73 -11.43 16.17
N GLY A 463 29.82 -10.44 17.08
CA GLY A 463 30.72 -9.30 16.90
C GLY A 463 30.53 -8.20 17.95
N GLU A 464 31.23 -7.06 17.77
CA GLU A 464 31.26 -5.97 18.75
C GLU A 464 29.90 -5.27 18.93
N ILE A 465 29.06 -5.23 17.88
CA ILE A 465 27.76 -4.55 17.90
C ILE A 465 26.71 -5.44 18.58
N LYS A 466 26.61 -5.32 19.91
CA LYS A 466 25.69 -6.10 20.75
C LYS A 466 24.22 -5.95 20.32
N GLY A 467 23.70 -6.97 19.64
CA GLY A 467 22.31 -7.05 19.20
C GLY A 467 22.10 -6.70 17.73
N ALA A 468 23.18 -6.63 16.93
CA ALA A 468 23.07 -6.60 15.49
C ALA A 468 22.45 -7.91 14.94
N VAL A 469 21.81 -7.79 13.78
CA VAL A 469 21.06 -8.86 13.10
C VAL A 469 21.82 -9.27 11.84
N ASP A 470 22.33 -10.49 11.83
CA ASP A 470 22.88 -11.11 10.63
C ASP A 470 21.77 -11.74 9.78
N PHE A 471 21.92 -11.67 8.46
CA PHE A 471 21.01 -12.22 7.46
C PHE A 471 21.76 -13.30 6.67
N ALA A 472 21.75 -14.53 7.19
CA ALA A 472 22.33 -15.66 6.48
C ALA A 472 21.43 -16.05 5.31
N LEU A 473 21.92 -15.97 4.07
CA LEU A 473 21.21 -16.45 2.88
C LEU A 473 20.99 -17.97 3.00
N ASP A 474 19.76 -18.41 2.79
CA ASP A 474 19.39 -19.81 2.79
C ASP A 474 19.26 -20.29 1.34
N GLU A 475 20.37 -20.78 0.78
CA GLU A 475 20.44 -21.20 -0.63
C GLU A 475 19.50 -22.38 -0.95
N GLU A 476 19.33 -23.32 -0.02
CA GLU A 476 18.48 -24.49 -0.22
C GLU A 476 16.99 -24.11 -0.21
N MET A 477 16.55 -23.28 0.75
CA MET A 477 15.19 -22.75 0.75
C MET A 477 14.94 -21.80 -0.45
N THR A 478 15.95 -21.03 -0.87
CA THR A 478 15.88 -20.18 -2.07
C THR A 478 15.73 -21.01 -3.35
N LYS A 479 16.42 -22.15 -3.44
CA LYS A 479 16.30 -23.11 -4.53
C LYS A 479 14.94 -23.83 -4.53
N GLN A 480 14.41 -24.15 -3.35
CA GLN A 480 13.07 -24.74 -3.22
C GLN A 480 11.98 -23.82 -3.79
N ILE A 481 12.05 -22.50 -3.55
CA ILE A 481 11.07 -21.54 -4.11
C ILE A 481 11.36 -21.11 -5.56
N GLN A 482 12.38 -21.67 -6.22
CA GLN A 482 12.78 -21.31 -7.60
C GLN A 482 11.69 -21.56 -8.65
N CYS A 483 10.68 -22.41 -8.36
CA CYS A 483 9.51 -22.59 -9.22
C CYS A 483 8.75 -21.28 -9.54
N LEU A 484 8.94 -20.22 -8.74
CA LEU A 484 8.35 -18.90 -8.92
C LEU A 484 9.05 -18.02 -9.97
N GLU A 485 10.26 -18.35 -10.42
CA GLU A 485 10.99 -17.54 -11.42
C GLU A 485 10.31 -17.57 -12.80
N ALA A 486 9.79 -18.72 -13.22
CA ALA A 486 9.14 -18.85 -14.53
C ALA A 486 7.79 -18.09 -14.65
N PRO A 487 6.84 -18.19 -13.70
CA PRO A 487 5.65 -17.33 -13.69
C PRO A 487 5.98 -15.84 -13.67
N SER A 488 7.03 -15.45 -12.95
CA SER A 488 7.47 -14.05 -12.89
C SER A 488 7.99 -13.55 -14.24
N ALA A 489 8.80 -14.34 -14.96
CA ALA A 489 9.23 -14.02 -16.32
C ALA A 489 8.04 -13.92 -17.30
N GLN A 490 7.06 -14.83 -17.19
CA GLN A 490 5.85 -14.81 -18.01
C GLN A 490 4.95 -13.58 -17.75
N ALA A 491 4.85 -13.13 -16.50
CA ALA A 491 4.12 -11.90 -16.17
C ALA A 491 4.90 -10.65 -16.61
N GLY A 492 6.23 -10.65 -16.43
CA GLY A 492 7.10 -9.52 -16.76
C GLY A 492 7.18 -9.22 -18.25
N SER A 493 7.08 -10.22 -19.13
CA SER A 493 7.10 -10.02 -20.59
C SER A 493 5.97 -9.13 -21.11
N ASN A 494 4.88 -9.00 -20.35
CA ASN A 494 3.69 -8.23 -20.73
C ASN A 494 3.59 -6.87 -20.00
N ALA A 495 4.56 -6.54 -19.13
CA ALA A 495 4.48 -5.41 -18.21
C ALA A 495 5.29 -4.20 -18.68
N ASP A 496 4.65 -3.03 -18.70
CA ASP A 496 5.33 -1.74 -18.93
C ASP A 496 5.95 -1.20 -17.63
N ASP A 497 7.09 -0.52 -17.74
CA ASP A 497 7.85 -0.06 -16.55
C ASP A 497 7.08 0.94 -15.71
N LYS A 498 6.22 1.75 -16.34
CA LYS A 498 5.48 2.80 -15.64
C LYS A 498 4.35 2.18 -14.83
N GLY A 499 3.59 1.25 -15.39
CA GLY A 499 2.55 0.51 -14.66
C GLY A 499 3.12 -0.30 -13.50
N LEU A 500 4.29 -0.93 -13.70
CA LEU A 500 5.05 -1.56 -12.61
C LEU A 500 5.47 -0.55 -11.53
N ASP A 501 6.00 0.61 -11.90
CA ASP A 501 6.41 1.63 -10.93
C ASP A 501 5.20 2.27 -10.20
N ASP A 502 4.09 2.50 -10.89
CA ASP A 502 2.82 2.97 -10.31
C ASP A 502 2.20 1.92 -9.35
N LEU A 503 2.50 0.62 -9.54
CA LEU A 503 2.10 -0.48 -8.65
C LEU A 503 3.04 -0.63 -7.44
N LEU A 504 4.36 -0.58 -7.66
CA LEU A 504 5.39 -0.93 -6.67
C LEU A 504 5.90 0.27 -5.85
N TYR A 505 5.84 1.48 -6.40
CA TYR A 505 6.48 2.69 -5.86
C TYR A 505 5.47 3.85 -5.75
N GLY A 506 4.36 3.58 -5.06
CA GLY A 506 3.25 4.53 -4.88
C GLY A 506 3.26 5.35 -3.58
N VAL A 507 4.14 5.04 -2.61
CA VAL A 507 4.13 5.64 -1.26
C VAL A 507 4.66 7.07 -1.28
N ARG A 508 5.73 7.34 -2.04
CA ARG A 508 6.29 8.70 -2.23
C ARG A 508 5.24 9.70 -2.71
N ASN A 509 4.26 9.27 -3.50
CA ASN A 509 3.18 10.10 -4.02
C ASN A 509 2.20 10.61 -2.94
N LEU A 510 2.26 10.06 -1.71
CA LEU A 510 1.54 10.59 -0.55
C LEU A 510 2.11 11.93 -0.06
N ARG A 511 3.39 12.23 -0.34
CA ARG A 511 4.00 13.51 0.09
C ARG A 511 3.20 14.71 -0.39
N LYS A 512 3.04 15.72 0.47
CA LYS A 512 2.32 16.95 0.11
C LYS A 512 3.21 17.79 -0.80
N ARG A 513 2.76 18.10 -2.02
CA ARG A 513 3.55 18.93 -2.95
C ARG A 513 3.69 20.36 -2.39
N THR A 514 4.93 20.80 -2.18
CA THR A 514 5.28 22.14 -1.70
C THR A 514 6.20 22.83 -2.72
N GLY A 515 5.75 23.92 -3.33
CA GLY A 515 6.52 24.68 -4.33
C GLY A 515 5.73 24.91 -5.64
N PRO A 516 6.41 25.38 -6.71
CA PRO A 516 5.77 25.69 -7.99
C PRO A 516 5.15 24.47 -8.72
N ASP A 517 5.56 23.24 -8.37
CA ASP A 517 4.97 21.98 -8.89
C ASP A 517 3.74 21.49 -8.12
N ALA A 518 3.28 22.24 -7.11
CA ALA A 518 1.88 22.17 -6.71
C ALA A 518 1.00 22.51 -7.93
N PRO A 519 -0.15 21.84 -8.14
CA PRO A 519 -0.98 22.08 -9.32
C PRO A 519 -1.34 23.55 -9.45
N VAL A 520 -0.69 24.23 -10.40
CA VAL A 520 -1.01 25.61 -10.79
C VAL A 520 -2.44 25.59 -11.30
N ALA A 521 -3.32 26.34 -10.64
CA ALA A 521 -4.67 26.56 -11.16
C ALA A 521 -4.50 27.15 -12.57
N PRO A 522 -5.22 26.65 -13.59
CA PRO A 522 -4.93 26.94 -14.99
C PRO A 522 -4.82 28.45 -15.21
N SER A 523 -3.68 28.90 -15.75
CA SER A 523 -3.51 30.29 -16.14
C SER A 523 -4.59 30.65 -17.14
N ARG A 524 -5.22 31.81 -16.92
CA ARG A 524 -6.14 32.41 -17.88
C ARG A 524 -5.33 33.04 -19.01
N ASP A 525 -4.80 32.22 -19.90
CA ASP A 525 -4.25 32.71 -21.17
C ASP A 525 -5.39 32.72 -22.19
N GLY A 526 -6.00 33.91 -22.31
CA GLY A 526 -7.21 34.12 -23.11
C GLY A 526 -7.82 35.52 -22.93
N GLU A 527 -7.02 36.52 -22.54
CA GLU A 527 -7.41 37.92 -22.68
C GLU A 527 -6.95 38.43 -24.04
N VAL A 528 -7.91 38.89 -24.83
CA VAL A 528 -7.71 39.52 -26.14
C VAL A 528 -7.07 40.88 -25.93
N GLU A 529 -6.14 41.28 -26.80
CA GLU A 529 -5.57 42.63 -26.80
C GLU A 529 -6.65 43.67 -27.14
N ASP A 530 -7.26 44.29 -26.12
CA ASP A 530 -8.06 45.50 -26.30
C ASP A 530 -7.12 46.70 -26.45
N GLN A 531 -7.06 47.24 -27.68
CA GLN A 531 -6.32 48.45 -28.01
C GLN A 531 -6.96 49.67 -27.34
N VAL A 532 -6.34 50.18 -26.28
CA VAL A 532 -6.70 51.49 -25.72
C VAL A 532 -6.10 52.57 -26.63
N MET A 533 -6.96 53.27 -27.38
CA MET A 533 -6.55 54.48 -28.10
C MET A 533 -6.26 55.62 -27.12
N GLU A 534 -5.03 56.13 -27.13
CA GLU A 534 -4.71 57.41 -26.50
C GLU A 534 -5.34 58.57 -27.29
N ASN A 535 -6.37 59.19 -26.72
CA ASN A 535 -6.85 60.50 -27.19
C ASN A 535 -5.90 61.59 -26.67
N GLY A 536 -5.02 62.08 -27.55
CA GLY A 536 -4.17 63.24 -27.27
C GLY A 536 -4.99 64.52 -27.16
N GLY A 537 -5.15 65.04 -25.94
CA GLY A 537 -5.71 66.36 -25.65
C GLY A 537 -4.60 67.41 -25.51
N THR A 538 -4.68 68.49 -26.28
CA THR A 538 -3.66 69.55 -26.37
C THR A 538 -3.91 70.73 -25.43
N GLU A 539 -3.00 70.97 -24.49
CA GLU A 539 -2.67 72.26 -23.84
C GLU A 539 -1.17 72.20 -23.48
N GLY A 540 -0.34 73.25 -23.47
CA GLY A 540 -0.46 74.68 -23.77
C GLY A 540 0.87 75.33 -23.32
N GLU A 541 1.47 76.24 -24.11
CA GLU A 541 2.85 76.73 -23.88
C GLU A 541 3.04 77.53 -22.56
N PRO A 542 4.23 77.50 -21.94
CA PRO A 542 4.63 78.48 -20.93
C PRO A 542 5.36 79.68 -21.57
N LYS A 543 5.06 80.91 -21.12
CA LYS A 543 5.90 82.09 -21.38
C LYS A 543 5.98 83.05 -20.18
N ASP A 544 7.21 83.51 -19.99
CA ASP A 544 7.72 84.75 -19.40
C ASP A 544 7.27 85.23 -18.01
N GLU A 545 8.30 85.30 -17.14
CA GLU A 545 8.78 86.49 -16.40
C GLU A 545 7.80 87.39 -15.62
N GLY A 546 8.18 87.70 -14.36
CA GLY A 546 7.95 89.06 -13.83
C GLY A 546 7.66 89.23 -12.34
N GLU A 547 8.71 89.60 -11.60
CA GLU A 547 8.72 90.55 -10.46
C GLU A 547 8.02 90.27 -9.09
N ALA A 548 8.63 90.90 -8.07
CA ALA A 548 8.22 91.14 -6.68
C ALA A 548 8.28 89.97 -5.67
#